data_AF-A0A7J7DPT7-F1
#
_entry.id   AF-A0A7J7DPT7-F1
#
_cell.length_a   1.000
_cell.length_b   1.000
_cell.length_c   1.000
_cell.angle_alpha   90.00
_cell.angle_beta   90.00
_cell.angle_gamma   90.00
#
_symmetry.space_group_name_H-M   'P 1'
#
loop_
_entity.id
_entity.type
_entity.pdbx_description
1 polymer ?
#
loop_
_entity_poly.entity_id
_entity_poly.type
_entity_poly.pdbx_seq_one_letter_code
_entity_poly.pdbx_strand_id
1 'polypeptide(L)'
;MTMFDAGTPQGVQEFCSQLEVSDHQRKVIESYSESVIALGIEIWEKLVASLGLKGDYSIDDWQIYLKMSKYNFSPETISSVGLPKHTDVSFVTLIDDDVAALEVMNNKSGEFVAVDPLPGSTVVLLGDFGPAWSNGKFSNATHRVLCRDPSPRVSINTFLMGPREGAVEAPEELVDDQHPRLYVPFTWEYYRTLQYASEDSWKPALANVLVNPSS
;
A
#
# COMPACT_ATOMS: atom_id res chain seq x y z
N MET A 1 -12.82 10.79 -3.94
CA MET A 1 -11.82 9.71 -3.74
C MET A 1 -12.47 8.45 -4.25
N THR A 2 -11.85 7.76 -5.20
CA THR A 2 -12.44 6.56 -5.81
C THR A 2 -11.38 5.46 -5.82
N MET A 3 -11.71 4.32 -5.21
CA MET A 3 -10.88 3.11 -5.19
C MET A 3 -11.65 2.01 -5.90
N PHE A 4 -10.97 1.19 -6.70
CA PHE A 4 -11.58 0.09 -7.44
C PHE A 4 -10.64 -1.10 -7.53
N ASP A 5 -11.23 -2.29 -7.70
CA ASP A 5 -10.48 -3.54 -7.91
C ASP A 5 -9.85 -3.52 -9.31
N ALA A 6 -8.55 -3.22 -9.36
CA ALA A 6 -7.79 -3.17 -10.60
C ALA A 6 -7.26 -4.54 -11.01
N GLY A 7 -7.31 -5.54 -10.12
CA GLY A 7 -6.94 -6.92 -10.40
C GLY A 7 -7.92 -7.64 -11.33
N THR A 8 -9.05 -7.02 -11.68
CA THR A 8 -10.05 -7.61 -12.58
C THR A 8 -10.42 -6.67 -13.73
N PRO A 9 -10.59 -7.18 -14.97
CA PRO A 9 -11.05 -6.36 -16.08
C PRO A 9 -12.39 -5.65 -15.81
N GLN A 10 -13.29 -6.31 -15.08
CA GLN A 10 -14.60 -5.78 -14.71
C GLN A 10 -14.47 -4.55 -13.79
N GLY A 11 -13.58 -4.60 -12.80
CA GLY A 11 -13.40 -3.48 -11.87
C GLY A 11 -12.84 -2.23 -12.55
N VAL A 12 -11.90 -2.38 -13.49
CA VAL A 12 -11.39 -1.27 -14.31
C VAL A 12 -12.49 -0.67 -15.20
N GLN A 13 -13.31 -1.52 -15.82
CA GLN A 13 -14.41 -1.08 -16.69
C GLN A 13 -15.50 -0.34 -15.92
N GLU A 14 -15.89 -0.86 -14.75
CA GLU A 14 -16.87 -0.25 -13.85
C GLU A 14 -16.38 1.13 -13.40
N PHE A 15 -15.13 1.22 -12.96
CA PHE A 15 -14.51 2.48 -12.58
C PHE A 15 -14.53 3.51 -13.71
N CYS A 16 -14.12 3.13 -14.92
CA CYS A 16 -14.16 4.02 -16.09
C CYS A 16 -15.60 4.46 -16.42
N SER A 17 -16.60 3.59 -16.22
CA SER A 17 -18.01 3.95 -16.45
C SER A 17 -18.53 5.01 -15.47
N GLN A 18 -18.05 5.00 -14.22
CA GLN A 18 -18.44 5.97 -13.19
C GLN A 18 -17.84 7.37 -13.40
N LEU A 19 -16.75 7.48 -14.17
CA LEU A 19 -16.03 8.73 -14.41
C LEU A 19 -16.38 9.43 -15.72
N GLU A 20 -17.35 8.90 -16.49
CA GLU A 20 -17.76 9.42 -17.81
C GLU A 20 -16.56 9.68 -18.75
N VAL A 21 -15.51 8.84 -18.67
CA VAL A 21 -14.28 9.05 -19.43
C VAL A 21 -14.47 8.74 -20.91
N SER A 22 -13.73 9.46 -21.77
CA SER A 22 -13.66 9.16 -23.20
C SER A 22 -13.04 7.79 -23.48
N ASP A 23 -13.28 7.23 -24.67
CA ASP A 23 -12.65 5.96 -25.11
C ASP A 23 -11.13 6.00 -25.07
N HIS A 24 -10.53 7.17 -25.37
CA HIS A 24 -9.09 7.35 -25.28
C HIS A 24 -8.60 7.25 -23.83
N GLN A 25 -9.25 7.97 -22.91
CA GLN A 25 -8.92 7.93 -21.48
C GLN A 25 -9.12 6.54 -20.89
N ARG A 26 -10.18 5.82 -21.29
CA ARG A 26 -10.41 4.42 -20.88
C ARG A 26 -9.22 3.53 -21.24
N LYS A 27 -8.78 3.58 -22.50
CA LYS A 27 -7.61 2.82 -22.96
C LYS A 27 -6.32 3.19 -22.22
N VAL A 28 -6.14 4.46 -21.89
CA VAL A 28 -4.98 4.92 -21.10
C VAL A 28 -5.04 4.35 -19.68
N ILE A 29 -6.20 4.39 -19.02
CA ILE A 29 -6.38 3.83 -17.68
C ILE A 29 -6.16 2.32 -17.68
N GLU A 30 -6.73 1.59 -18.64
CA GLU A 30 -6.54 0.14 -18.79
C GLU A 30 -5.05 -0.20 -18.98
N SER A 31 -4.36 0.46 -19.91
CA SER A 31 -2.94 0.22 -20.18
C SER A 31 -2.04 0.58 -18.99
N TYR A 32 -2.37 1.66 -18.28
CA TYR A 32 -1.66 2.03 -17.06
C TYR A 32 -1.87 0.99 -15.95
N SER A 33 -3.11 0.55 -15.72
CA SER A 33 -3.45 -0.49 -14.72
C SER A 33 -2.69 -1.79 -14.99
N GLU A 34 -2.67 -2.27 -16.23
CA GLU A 34 -1.91 -3.46 -16.61
C GLU A 34 -0.40 -3.29 -16.31
N SER A 35 0.16 -2.14 -16.68
CA SER A 35 1.61 -1.88 -16.52
C SER A 35 2.03 -1.78 -15.05
N VAL A 36 1.24 -1.06 -14.23
CA VAL A 36 1.56 -0.86 -12.80
C VAL A 36 1.35 -2.15 -12.00
N ILE A 37 0.38 -3.00 -12.38
CA ILE A 37 0.20 -4.33 -11.78
C ILE A 37 1.39 -5.23 -12.11
N ALA A 38 1.83 -5.27 -13.37
CA ALA A 38 3.00 -6.03 -13.77
C ALA A 38 4.26 -5.60 -13.00
N LEU A 39 4.45 -4.29 -12.80
CA LEU A 39 5.54 -3.77 -11.97
C LEU A 39 5.40 -4.21 -10.50
N GLY A 40 4.19 -4.19 -9.94
CA GLY A 40 3.92 -4.67 -8.59
C GLY A 40 4.29 -6.14 -8.40
N ILE A 41 3.94 -6.99 -9.37
CA ILE A 41 4.31 -8.41 -9.38
C ILE A 41 5.84 -8.57 -9.44
N GLU A 42 6.53 -7.82 -10.30
CA GLU A 42 7.99 -7.88 -10.40
C GLU A 42 8.66 -7.47 -9.07
N ILE A 43 8.15 -6.43 -8.40
CA ILE A 43 8.64 -5.98 -7.09
C ILE A 43 8.42 -7.07 -6.04
N TRP A 44 7.24 -7.69 -6.02
CA TRP A 44 6.93 -8.80 -5.15
C TRP A 44 7.91 -9.95 -5.30
N GLU A 45 8.17 -10.42 -6.53
CA GLU A 45 9.12 -11.49 -6.81
C GLU A 45 10.53 -11.17 -6.28
N LYS A 46 10.98 -9.93 -6.44
CA LYS A 46 12.27 -9.48 -5.90
C LYS A 46 12.28 -9.45 -4.38
N LEU A 47 11.19 -9.05 -3.73
CA LEU A 47 11.06 -9.09 -2.27
C LEU A 47 11.10 -10.52 -1.74
N VAL A 48 10.36 -11.45 -2.35
CA VAL A 48 10.41 -12.89 -2.04
C VAL A 48 11.84 -13.43 -2.18
N ALA A 49 12.48 -13.17 -3.31
CA ALA A 49 13.86 -13.61 -3.57
C ALA A 49 14.87 -13.03 -2.57
N SER A 50 14.67 -11.78 -2.13
CA SER A 50 15.54 -11.13 -1.13
C SER A 50 15.52 -11.82 0.23
N LEU A 51 14.43 -12.55 0.54
CA LEU A 51 14.29 -13.35 1.76
C LEU A 51 14.89 -14.76 1.60
N GLY A 52 15.43 -15.12 0.43
CA GLY A 52 16.00 -16.44 0.15
C GLY A 52 14.97 -17.54 -0.09
N LEU A 53 13.70 -17.17 -0.26
CA LEU A 53 12.60 -18.09 -0.50
C LEU A 53 12.67 -18.65 -1.92
N LYS A 54 12.37 -19.95 -2.06
CA LYS A 54 12.49 -20.70 -3.34
C LYS A 54 11.20 -21.40 -3.77
N GLY A 55 10.14 -21.26 -2.97
CA GLY A 55 8.82 -21.78 -3.28
C GLY A 55 8.09 -20.97 -4.35
N ASP A 56 6.90 -21.44 -4.71
CA ASP A 56 5.96 -20.68 -5.51
C ASP A 56 5.16 -19.76 -4.58
N TYR A 57 5.38 -18.45 -4.73
CA TYR A 57 4.66 -17.41 -4.02
C TYR A 57 3.93 -16.52 -5.02
N SER A 58 3.26 -17.12 -6.01
CA SER A 58 2.38 -16.38 -6.91
C SER A 58 1.33 -15.58 -6.13
N ILE A 59 0.95 -14.43 -6.69
CA ILE A 59 -0.07 -13.52 -6.14
C ILE A 59 -1.27 -13.40 -7.09
N ASP A 60 -1.50 -14.40 -7.94
CA ASP A 60 -2.58 -14.41 -8.93
C ASP A 60 -3.97 -14.25 -8.31
N ASP A 61 -4.17 -14.68 -7.07
CA ASP A 61 -5.43 -14.57 -6.34
C ASP A 61 -5.51 -13.32 -5.45
N TRP A 62 -4.47 -12.47 -5.43
CA TRP A 62 -4.46 -11.30 -4.56
C TRP A 62 -5.46 -10.23 -4.99
N GLN A 63 -6.03 -9.54 -4.01
CA GLN A 63 -6.76 -8.31 -4.28
C GLN A 63 -5.77 -7.20 -4.61
N ILE A 64 -5.98 -6.52 -5.73
CA ILE A 64 -5.18 -5.36 -6.14
C ILE A 64 -6.13 -4.19 -6.36
N TYR A 65 -5.94 -3.11 -5.61
CA TYR A 65 -6.76 -1.91 -5.75
C TYR A 65 -5.98 -0.77 -6.37
N LEU A 66 -6.65 0.03 -7.20
CA LEU A 66 -6.13 1.31 -7.66
C LEU A 66 -6.98 2.42 -7.10
N LYS A 67 -6.32 3.50 -6.65
CA LYS A 67 -6.94 4.67 -6.07
C LYS A 67 -6.39 5.94 -6.70
N MET A 68 -7.28 6.75 -7.28
CA MET A 68 -6.96 8.11 -7.68
C MET A 68 -7.39 9.09 -6.59
N SER A 69 -6.44 9.94 -6.18
CA SER A 69 -6.65 10.95 -5.14
C SER A 69 -6.35 12.32 -5.69
N LYS A 70 -7.33 13.23 -5.64
CA LYS A 70 -7.17 14.65 -5.99
C LYS A 70 -7.16 15.48 -4.71
N TYR A 71 -6.14 16.31 -4.56
CA TYR A 71 -6.00 17.26 -3.46
C TYR A 71 -6.14 18.67 -4.04
N ASN A 72 -7.18 19.38 -3.62
CA ASN A 72 -7.43 20.76 -4.04
C ASN A 72 -6.65 21.70 -3.11
N PHE A 73 -5.33 21.69 -3.22
CA PHE A 73 -4.49 22.63 -2.51
C PHE A 73 -4.72 24.06 -3.00
N SER A 74 -4.48 25.02 -2.11
CA SER A 74 -4.56 26.44 -2.35
C SER A 74 -3.52 27.16 -1.47
N PRO A 75 -3.26 28.46 -1.70
CA PRO A 75 -2.33 29.22 -0.86
C PRO A 75 -2.68 29.17 0.63
N GLU A 76 -3.97 29.09 0.97
CA GLU A 76 -4.47 29.01 2.35
C GLU A 76 -4.24 27.64 3.00
N THR A 77 -4.06 26.58 2.20
CA THR A 77 -3.82 25.23 2.70
C THR A 77 -2.34 24.90 2.86
N ILE A 78 -1.42 25.80 2.54
CA ILE A 78 0.03 25.56 2.71
C ILE A 78 0.32 25.22 4.18
N SER A 79 1.14 24.20 4.39
CA SER A 79 1.44 23.57 5.69
C SER A 79 0.29 22.80 6.34
N SER A 80 -0.88 22.72 5.69
CA SER A 80 -1.96 21.84 6.16
C SER A 80 -1.71 20.38 5.78
N VAL A 81 -2.26 19.48 6.59
CA VAL A 81 -2.20 18.03 6.37
C VAL A 81 -3.31 17.64 5.38
N GLY A 82 -2.91 17.24 4.16
CA GLY A 82 -3.82 16.74 3.14
C GLY A 82 -4.26 15.29 3.37
N LEU A 83 -3.38 14.48 3.96
CA LEU A 83 -3.68 13.13 4.45
C LEU A 83 -2.94 12.91 5.77
N PRO A 84 -3.65 12.61 6.88
CA PRO A 84 -3.01 12.34 8.17
C PRO A 84 -1.98 11.22 8.07
N LYS A 85 -1.06 11.20 9.05
CA LYS A 85 -0.09 10.11 9.15
C LYS A 85 -0.83 8.78 9.31
N HIS A 86 -0.37 7.76 8.60
CA HIS A 86 -0.91 6.40 8.65
C HIS A 86 0.10 5.42 8.04
N THR A 87 -0.23 4.15 8.11
CA THR A 87 0.40 3.05 7.36
C THR A 87 -0.64 2.49 6.39
N ASP A 88 -0.19 1.92 5.29
CA ASP A 88 -1.09 1.29 4.34
C ASP A 88 -1.48 -0.10 4.82
N VAL A 89 -2.76 -0.42 4.74
CA VAL A 89 -3.25 -1.79 4.96
C VAL A 89 -3.14 -2.56 3.65
N SER A 90 -1.90 -2.76 3.21
CA SER A 90 -1.50 -3.49 1.99
C SER A 90 -0.17 -4.19 2.28
N PHE A 91 0.30 -5.02 1.34
CA PHE A 91 1.68 -5.49 1.36
C PHE A 91 2.62 -4.46 0.71
N VAL A 92 2.34 -4.09 -0.54
CA VAL A 92 3.10 -3.08 -1.31
C VAL A 92 2.14 -2.01 -1.83
N THR A 93 2.55 -0.75 -1.73
CA THR A 93 1.88 0.38 -2.39
C THR A 93 2.83 1.03 -3.37
N LEU A 94 2.40 1.15 -4.63
CA LEU A 94 3.06 1.95 -5.67
C LEU A 94 2.35 3.30 -5.75
N ILE A 95 3.10 4.39 -5.66
CA ILE A 95 2.58 5.76 -5.70
C ILE A 95 3.21 6.52 -6.85
N ASP A 96 2.38 6.85 -7.83
CA ASP A 96 2.68 7.80 -8.89
C ASP A 96 2.11 9.16 -8.53
N ASP A 97 3.00 10.16 -8.48
CA ASP A 97 2.73 11.51 -8.01
C ASP A 97 3.60 12.49 -8.79
N ASP A 98 3.10 13.69 -9.01
CA ASP A 98 3.78 14.77 -9.72
C ASP A 98 4.07 16.00 -8.85
N VAL A 99 3.56 16.02 -7.61
CA VAL A 99 3.74 17.13 -6.66
C VAL A 99 4.42 16.66 -5.37
N ALA A 100 5.45 17.39 -4.93
CA ALA A 100 6.17 17.12 -3.68
C ALA A 100 5.31 17.38 -2.43
N ALA A 101 4.51 16.39 -2.05
CA ALA A 101 3.62 16.45 -0.89
C ALA A 101 3.72 15.22 0.03
N LEU A 102 4.28 14.10 -0.47
CA LEU A 102 4.47 12.89 0.32
C LEU A 102 5.61 13.06 1.33
N GLU A 103 5.36 12.67 2.58
CA GLU A 103 6.40 12.54 3.59
C GLU A 103 6.35 11.17 4.24
N VAL A 104 7.52 10.54 4.40
CA VAL A 104 7.68 9.23 5.04
C VAL A 104 8.45 9.41 6.35
N MET A 105 7.98 8.77 7.42
CA MET A 105 8.66 8.81 8.70
C MET A 105 9.86 7.87 8.70
N ASN A 106 11.01 8.37 9.12
CA ASN A 106 12.16 7.54 9.41
C ASN A 106 11.94 6.81 10.73
N ASN A 107 11.82 5.48 10.68
CA ASN A 107 11.53 4.66 11.87
C ASN A 107 12.61 4.74 12.97
N LYS A 108 13.84 5.20 12.66
CA LYS A 108 14.92 5.35 13.65
C LYS A 108 14.89 6.71 14.35
N SER A 109 14.69 7.80 13.62
CA SER A 109 14.67 9.15 14.20
C SER A 109 13.28 9.61 14.63
N GLY A 110 12.22 9.01 14.07
CA GLY A 110 10.83 9.46 14.26
C GLY A 110 10.50 10.74 13.47
N GLU A 111 11.39 11.20 12.60
CA GLU A 111 11.22 12.43 11.83
C GLU A 111 10.63 12.13 10.43
N PHE A 112 9.80 13.04 9.94
CA PHE A 112 9.27 12.97 8.57
C PHE A 112 10.27 13.51 7.56
N VAL A 113 10.49 12.75 6.50
CA VAL A 113 11.36 13.08 5.38
C VAL A 113 10.52 13.28 4.13
N ALA A 114 10.80 14.37 3.40
CA ALA A 114 10.23 14.64 2.08
C ALA A 114 10.53 13.51 1.10
N VAL A 115 9.54 13.12 0.30
CA VAL A 115 9.75 12.31 -0.91
C VAL A 115 9.40 13.18 -2.11
N ASP A 116 10.43 13.73 -2.74
CA ASP A 116 10.24 14.56 -3.93
C ASP A 116 10.01 13.67 -5.16
N PRO A 117 8.99 13.95 -5.99
CA PRO A 117 8.74 13.21 -7.22
C PRO A 117 9.95 13.25 -8.14
N LEU A 118 10.37 12.08 -8.59
CA LEU A 118 11.41 11.94 -9.61
C LEU A 118 10.74 11.49 -10.92
N PRO A 119 10.80 12.29 -12.00
CA PRO A 119 10.18 11.93 -13.27
C PRO A 119 10.62 10.55 -13.79
N GLY A 120 9.65 9.74 -14.19
CA GLY A 120 9.90 8.37 -14.66
C GLY A 120 10.15 7.35 -13.56
N SER A 121 9.85 7.68 -12.30
CA SER A 121 9.90 6.75 -11.16
C SER A 121 8.55 6.68 -10.44
N THR A 122 8.33 5.57 -9.74
CA THR A 122 7.24 5.40 -8.76
C THR A 122 7.85 5.26 -7.38
N VAL A 123 7.15 5.76 -6.36
CA VAL A 123 7.50 5.45 -4.96
C VAL A 123 6.96 4.07 -4.62
N VAL A 124 7.72 3.29 -3.85
CA VAL A 124 7.31 1.97 -3.34
C VAL A 124 7.30 2.03 -1.81
N LEU A 125 6.15 1.78 -1.21
CA LEU A 125 5.99 1.66 0.25
C LEU A 125 5.61 0.23 0.61
N LEU A 126 6.09 -0.24 1.75
CA LEU A 126 5.59 -1.48 2.36
C LEU A 126 4.53 -1.12 3.40
N GLY A 127 3.39 -1.80 3.31
CA GLY A 127 2.28 -1.65 4.26
C GLY A 127 2.35 -2.67 5.38
N ASP A 128 1.27 -2.74 6.17
CA ASP A 128 1.15 -3.57 7.36
C ASP A 128 1.27 -5.07 7.08
N PHE A 129 0.94 -5.52 5.86
CA PHE A 129 1.08 -6.94 5.52
C PHE A 129 2.55 -7.32 5.27
N GLY A 130 3.40 -6.33 4.99
CA GLY A 130 4.85 -6.49 4.87
C GLY A 130 5.47 -7.19 6.08
N PRO A 131 5.46 -6.59 7.30
CA PRO A 131 5.96 -7.24 8.50
C PRO A 131 5.21 -8.52 8.84
N ALA A 132 3.89 -8.60 8.62
CA ALA A 132 3.12 -9.80 8.93
C ALA A 132 3.56 -11.03 8.14
N TRP A 133 3.60 -10.90 6.80
CA TRP A 133 3.96 -12.00 5.90
C TRP A 133 5.47 -12.29 5.89
N SER A 134 6.32 -11.29 6.13
CA SER A 134 7.78 -11.52 6.20
C SER A 134 8.29 -11.98 7.57
N ASN A 135 7.39 -12.29 8.51
CA ASN A 135 7.71 -12.60 9.92
C ASN A 135 8.62 -11.53 10.57
N GLY A 136 8.30 -10.25 10.35
CA GLY A 136 9.00 -9.10 10.90
C GLY A 136 10.30 -8.70 10.19
N LYS A 137 10.68 -9.37 9.10
CA LYS A 137 11.90 -9.03 8.33
C LYS A 137 11.77 -7.72 7.54
N PHE A 138 10.55 -7.38 7.13
CA PHE A 138 10.23 -6.08 6.54
C PHE A 138 9.58 -5.14 7.55
N SER A 139 9.76 -3.85 7.35
CA SER A 139 9.10 -2.80 8.13
C SER A 139 8.08 -2.08 7.26
N ASN A 140 6.91 -1.79 7.83
CA ASN A 140 5.93 -0.92 7.20
C ASN A 140 6.38 0.56 7.25
N ALA A 141 5.90 1.35 6.30
CA ALA A 141 6.23 2.76 6.16
C ALA A 141 5.08 3.65 6.65
N THR A 142 5.31 4.36 7.77
CA THR A 142 4.37 5.42 8.17
C THR A 142 4.59 6.64 7.30
N HIS A 143 3.53 7.17 6.69
CA HIS A 143 3.63 8.29 5.77
C HIS A 143 2.41 9.23 5.90
N ARG A 144 2.54 10.44 5.37
CA ARG A 144 1.49 11.46 5.34
C ARG A 144 1.56 12.29 4.06
N VAL A 145 0.53 13.08 3.79
CA VAL A 145 0.55 14.09 2.72
C VAL A 145 0.45 15.47 3.36
N LEU A 146 1.43 16.33 3.09
CA LEU A 146 1.51 17.72 3.53
C LEU A 146 1.40 18.64 2.32
N CYS A 147 0.52 19.64 2.38
CA CYS A 147 0.44 20.67 1.34
C CYS A 147 1.66 21.59 1.43
N ARG A 148 2.62 21.45 0.50
CA ARG A 148 3.80 22.33 0.42
C ARG A 148 3.70 23.40 -0.66
N ASP A 149 2.90 23.12 -1.68
CA ASP A 149 2.68 23.98 -2.84
C ASP A 149 1.16 24.10 -3.09
N PRO A 150 0.66 25.27 -3.53
CA PRO A 150 -0.77 25.47 -3.77
C PRO A 150 -1.28 24.80 -5.06
N SER A 151 -0.42 24.17 -5.86
CA SER A 151 -0.84 23.48 -7.07
C SER A 151 -1.75 22.29 -6.74
N PRO A 152 -2.84 22.08 -7.50
CA PRO A 152 -3.63 20.87 -7.39
C PRO A 152 -2.74 19.64 -7.57
N ARG A 153 -2.84 18.67 -6.65
CA ARG A 153 -2.10 17.42 -6.72
C ARG A 153 -3.03 16.28 -7.11
N VAL A 154 -2.60 15.43 -8.03
CA VAL A 154 -3.26 14.16 -8.34
C VAL A 154 -2.25 13.05 -8.11
N SER A 155 -2.61 12.06 -7.28
CA SER A 155 -1.81 10.84 -7.17
C SER A 155 -2.62 9.61 -7.57
N ILE A 156 -1.92 8.66 -8.18
CA ILE A 156 -2.43 7.32 -8.49
C ILE A 156 -1.68 6.33 -7.61
N ASN A 157 -2.43 5.51 -6.88
CA ASN A 157 -1.86 4.62 -5.88
C ASN A 157 -2.37 3.20 -6.18
N THR A 158 -1.45 2.26 -6.37
CA THR A 158 -1.78 0.84 -6.61
C THR A 158 -1.36 0.04 -5.38
N PHE A 159 -2.32 -0.66 -4.78
CA PHE A 159 -2.13 -1.42 -3.55
C PHE A 159 -2.19 -2.92 -3.87
N LEU A 160 -1.07 -3.61 -3.70
CA LEU A 160 -1.04 -5.06 -3.63
C LEU A 160 -1.43 -5.44 -2.20
N MET A 161 -2.62 -5.98 -2.04
CA MET A 161 -3.19 -6.25 -0.72
C MET A 161 -2.66 -7.58 -0.19
N GLY A 162 -3.52 -8.59 -0.12
CA GLY A 162 -3.19 -9.97 0.17
C GLY A 162 -4.17 -10.89 -0.57
N PRO A 163 -4.14 -12.19 -0.25
CA PRO A 163 -4.99 -13.20 -0.88
C PRO A 163 -6.47 -12.81 -0.82
N ARG A 164 -7.21 -12.98 -1.93
CA ARG A 164 -8.68 -12.82 -1.95
C ARG A 164 -9.36 -13.91 -1.14
N GLU A 165 -8.81 -15.12 -1.19
CA GLU A 165 -9.22 -16.24 -0.37
C GLU A 165 -8.04 -16.68 0.50
N GLY A 166 -8.28 -16.90 1.80
CA GLY A 166 -7.24 -17.29 2.73
C GLY A 166 -6.71 -16.15 3.58
N ALA A 167 -5.49 -16.31 4.10
CA ALA A 167 -4.92 -15.46 5.12
C ALA A 167 -3.58 -14.88 4.71
N VAL A 168 -3.29 -13.67 5.18
CA VAL A 168 -1.94 -13.14 5.28
C VAL A 168 -1.24 -13.93 6.37
N GLU A 169 -0.24 -14.71 5.99
CA GLU A 169 0.49 -15.61 6.87
C GLU A 169 1.96 -15.66 6.47
N ALA A 170 2.87 -15.66 7.45
CA ALA A 170 4.28 -15.84 7.17
C ALA A 170 4.58 -17.23 6.60
N PRO A 171 5.39 -17.35 5.53
CA PRO A 171 5.91 -18.61 5.05
C PRO A 171 6.62 -19.39 6.17
N GLU A 172 6.42 -20.70 6.21
CA GLU A 172 7.04 -21.58 7.21
C GLU A 172 8.57 -21.53 7.14
N GLU A 173 9.14 -21.26 5.96
CA GLU A 173 10.59 -21.10 5.78
C GLU A 173 11.18 -19.87 6.49
N LEU A 174 10.34 -18.92 6.93
CA LEU A 174 10.74 -17.75 7.71
C LEU A 174 10.52 -17.93 9.22
N VAL A 175 10.02 -19.09 9.64
CA VAL A 175 9.68 -19.41 11.02
C VAL A 175 10.58 -20.54 11.53
N ASP A 176 11.34 -20.28 12.58
CA ASP A 176 12.22 -21.25 13.22
C ASP A 176 12.36 -20.97 14.74
N ASP A 177 13.13 -21.79 15.44
CA ASP A 177 13.34 -21.64 16.89
C ASP A 177 13.99 -20.29 17.28
N GLN A 178 14.74 -19.65 16.38
CA GLN A 178 15.37 -18.33 16.58
C GLN A 178 14.45 -17.18 16.14
N HIS A 179 13.54 -17.44 15.20
CA HIS A 179 12.59 -16.51 14.64
C HIS A 179 11.16 -17.09 14.74
N PRO A 180 10.59 -17.18 15.95
CA PRO A 180 9.24 -17.74 16.11
C PRO A 180 8.21 -16.88 15.37
N ARG A 181 7.08 -17.49 15.01
CA ARG A 181 5.97 -16.81 14.33
C ARG A 181 5.50 -15.61 15.17
N LEU A 182 5.58 -14.42 14.60
CA LEU A 182 5.22 -13.17 15.29
C LEU A 182 3.72 -12.87 15.24
N TYR A 183 3.07 -13.21 14.13
CA TYR A 183 1.68 -12.84 13.87
C TYR A 183 0.81 -14.07 13.62
N VAL A 184 -0.41 -14.06 14.16
CA VAL A 184 -1.43 -15.05 13.82
C VAL A 184 -1.90 -14.82 12.38
N PRO A 185 -2.29 -15.87 11.63
CA PRO A 185 -2.86 -15.70 10.29
C PRO A 185 -4.15 -14.88 10.35
N PHE A 186 -4.35 -13.96 9.40
CA PHE A 186 -5.56 -13.15 9.32
C PHE A 186 -6.00 -12.86 7.88
N THR A 187 -7.30 -12.76 7.66
CA THR A 187 -7.86 -12.27 6.39
C THR A 187 -7.73 -10.74 6.32
N TRP A 188 -7.66 -10.18 5.11
CA TRP A 188 -7.73 -8.73 4.89
C TRP A 188 -9.00 -8.10 5.51
N GLU A 189 -10.16 -8.73 5.36
CA GLU A 189 -11.43 -8.22 5.87
C GLU A 189 -11.39 -8.06 7.39
N TYR A 190 -10.93 -9.11 8.09
CA TYR A 190 -10.74 -9.08 9.54
C TYR A 190 -9.75 -7.98 9.96
N TYR A 191 -8.58 -7.91 9.34
CA TYR A 191 -7.59 -6.89 9.67
C TYR A 191 -8.15 -5.47 9.49
N ARG A 192 -8.90 -5.24 8.41
CA ARG A 192 -9.57 -3.97 8.15
C ARG A 192 -10.56 -3.60 9.28
N THR A 193 -11.29 -4.57 9.85
CA THR A 193 -12.17 -4.29 11.00
C THR A 193 -11.39 -3.84 12.24
N LEU A 194 -10.22 -4.44 12.49
CA LEU A 194 -9.34 -4.06 13.58
C LEU A 194 -8.80 -2.63 13.38
N GLN A 195 -8.40 -2.28 12.15
CA GLN A 195 -7.91 -0.93 11.85
C GLN A 195 -8.99 0.13 12.09
N TYR A 196 -10.25 -0.15 11.73
CA TYR A 196 -11.37 0.77 12.00
C TYR A 196 -11.79 0.84 13.46
N ALA A 197 -11.53 -0.20 14.26
CA ALA A 197 -11.81 -0.23 15.68
C ALA A 197 -10.74 0.47 16.54
N SER A 198 -9.55 0.73 15.98
CA SER A 198 -8.45 1.38 16.70
C SER A 198 -8.77 2.84 17.04
N GLU A 199 -8.63 3.21 18.32
CA GLU A 199 -8.73 4.61 18.78
C GLU A 199 -7.62 5.47 18.15
N ASP A 200 -6.44 4.87 17.93
CA ASP A 200 -5.31 5.46 17.21
C ASP A 200 -5.34 4.96 15.76
N SER A 201 -6.24 5.50 14.93
CA SER A 201 -6.40 5.10 13.52
C SER A 201 -5.13 5.20 12.65
N TRP A 202 -4.10 5.92 13.12
CA TRP A 202 -2.80 6.02 12.44
C TRP A 202 -1.84 4.86 12.77
N LYS A 203 -2.02 4.18 13.90
CA LYS A 203 -1.18 3.04 14.27
C LYS A 203 -1.67 1.81 13.52
N PRO A 204 -0.75 0.97 13.01
CA PRO A 204 -1.10 -0.35 12.50
C PRO A 204 -1.87 -1.16 13.55
N ALA A 205 -2.91 -1.88 13.14
CA ALA A 205 -3.58 -2.85 14.00
C ALA A 205 -2.77 -4.13 14.25
N LEU A 206 -1.50 -4.19 13.82
CA LEU A 206 -0.61 -5.35 13.94
C LEU A 206 -0.48 -5.89 15.38
N ALA A 207 -0.56 -5.02 16.39
CA ALA A 207 -0.51 -5.44 17.80
C ALA A 207 -1.66 -6.39 18.18
N ASN A 208 -2.82 -6.28 17.50
CA ASN A 208 -3.99 -7.12 17.74
C ASN A 208 -3.88 -8.52 17.11
N VAL A 209 -2.87 -8.73 16.27
CA VAL A 209 -2.61 -10.01 15.59
C VAL A 209 -1.25 -10.59 15.96
N LEU A 210 -0.64 -10.12 17.05
CA LEU A 210 0.55 -10.76 17.62
C LEU A 210 0.20 -12.12 18.24
N VAL A 211 1.06 -13.12 18.04
CA VAL A 211 0.93 -14.41 18.73
C VAL A 211 1.09 -14.23 20.25
N ASN A 212 2.04 -13.39 20.67
CA ASN A 212 2.32 -13.07 22.08
C ASN A 212 2.27 -11.55 22.30
N PRO A 213 1.10 -10.97 22.58
CA PRO A 213 0.91 -9.51 22.66
C PRO A 213 1.52 -8.84 23.92
N SER A 214 2.41 -9.51 24.66
CA SER A 214 2.86 -9.08 26.01
C SER A 214 4.38 -9.08 26.23
N SER A 215 5.20 -9.08 25.17
CA SER A 215 6.66 -8.93 25.26
C SER A 215 7.11 -7.50 24.99
#